data_AF-A0A1H7ZS66-F1
#
_entry.id   AF-A0A1H7ZS66-F1
#
_cell.length_a   1.000
_cell.length_b   1.000
_cell.length_c   1.000
_cell.angle_alpha   90.00
_cell.angle_beta   90.00
_cell.angle_gamma   90.00
#
_symmetry.space_group_name_H-M   'P 1'
#
loop_
_entity.id
_entity.type
_entity.pdbx_description
1 polymer ?
#
loop_
_entity_poly.entity_id
_entity_poly.type
_entity_poly.pdbx_seq_one_letter_code
_entity_poly.pdbx_strand_id
1 'polypeptide(L)' 'MNVLSITPFQIIFLLMAIVVLYVSAIAILFKNKSGLLPYLILLVFPVIGPLGIVMGNYTKKIK' A
#
# COMPACT_ATOMS: atom_id res chain seq x y z
N MET A 1 -25.39 20.90 12.19
CA MET A 1 -24.49 19.73 12.36
C MET A 1 -24.25 19.14 10.98
N ASN A 2 -23.07 19.37 10.39
CA ASN A 2 -22.72 18.77 9.11
C ASN A 2 -22.10 17.40 9.41
N VAL A 3 -22.90 16.33 9.29
CA VAL A 3 -22.60 14.99 9.84
C VAL A 3 -21.51 14.25 9.07
N LEU A 4 -21.12 14.74 7.88
CA LEU A 4 -20.04 14.16 7.07
C LEU A 4 -19.04 15.24 6.69
N SER A 5 -17.89 15.29 7.38
CA SER A 5 -16.73 16.10 6.93
C SER A 5 -15.98 15.44 5.77
N ILE A 6 -16.40 14.24 5.36
CA ILE A 6 -15.81 13.45 4.29
C ILE A 6 -16.78 13.45 3.11
N THR A 7 -16.32 13.96 1.97
CA THR A 7 -17.12 13.97 0.74
C THR A 7 -17.02 12.64 0.00
N PRO A 8 -18.04 12.26 -0.80
CA PRO A 8 -17.99 11.04 -1.63
C PRO A 8 -16.75 10.98 -2.53
N PHE A 9 -16.31 12.14 -3.04
CA PHE A 9 -15.10 12.24 -3.86
C PHE A 9 -13.84 11.85 -3.08
N GLN A 10 -13.71 12.25 -1.80
CA GLN A 10 -12.58 11.88 -0.96
C GLN A 10 -12.53 10.36 -0.71
N ILE A 11 -13.69 9.71 -0.57
CA ILE A 11 -13.78 8.25 -0.39
C ILE A 11 -13.28 7.54 -1.66
N ILE A 12 -13.75 7.96 -2.83
CA ILE A 12 -13.33 7.38 -4.12
C ILE A 12 -11.83 7.59 -4.34
N PHE A 13 -11.33 8.79 -4.04
CA PHE A 13 -9.91 9.10 -4.16
C PHE A 13 -9.05 8.24 -3.23
N LEU A 14 -9.46 8.07 -1.97
CA LEU A 14 -8.76 7.21 -1.01
C LEU A 14 -8.74 5.75 -1.48
N LEU A 15 -9.85 5.23 -2.00
CA LEU A 15 -9.93 3.88 -2.54
C LEU A 15 -8.97 3.68 -3.72
N MET A 16 -8.92 4.63 -4.66
CA MET A 16 -7.95 4.57 -5.77
C MET A 16 -6.51 4.59 -5.26
N ALA A 17 -6.20 5.43 -4.27
CA ALA A 17 -4.87 5.50 -3.68
C ALA A 17 -4.46 4.15 -3.04
N ILE A 18 -5.37 3.48 -2.34
CA ILE A 18 -5.12 2.15 -1.74
C ILE A 18 -4.86 1.10 -2.83
N VAL A 19 -5.62 1.10 -3.93
CA VAL A 19 -5.40 0.18 -5.04
C VAL A 19 -4.01 0.37 -5.65
N VAL A 20 -3.62 1.62 -5.93
CA VAL A 20 -2.29 1.93 -6.48
C VAL A 20 -1.17 1.50 -5.52
N LEU A 21 -1.37 1.72 -4.22
CA LEU A 21 -0.43 1.30 -3.18
C LEU A 21 -0.27 -0.23 -3.13
N TYR A 22 -1.37 -0.97 -3.25
CA TYR A 22 -1.35 -2.44 -3.33
C TYR A 22 -0.60 -2.95 -4.56
N VAL A 23 -0.94 -2.42 -5.74
CA VAL A 23 -0.32 -2.84 -7.00
C VAL A 23 1.18 -2.56 -6.98
N SER A 24 1.58 -1.38 -6.49
CA SER A 24 3.00 -1.02 -6.37
C SER A 24 3.75 -1.93 -5.40
N ALA A 25 3.18 -2.23 -4.23
CA ALA A 25 3.78 -3.16 -3.28
C ALA A 25 3.93 -4.57 -3.88
N ILE A 26 2.89 -5.11 -4.54
CA ILE A 26 2.94 -6.41 -5.22
C ILE A 26 4.02 -6.40 -6.31
N ALA A 27 4.08 -5.37 -7.15
CA ALA A 27 5.08 -5.25 -8.20
C ALA A 27 6.52 -5.27 -7.64
N ILE A 28 6.75 -4.62 -6.50
CA ILE A 28 8.03 -4.64 -5.79
C ILE A 28 8.34 -6.05 -5.27
N LEU A 29 7.37 -6.74 -4.67
CA LEU A 29 7.56 -8.09 -4.14
C LEU A 29 7.95 -9.09 -5.24
N PHE A 30 7.24 -9.04 -6.37
CA PHE A 30 7.55 -9.86 -7.55
C PHE A 30 8.92 -9.53 -8.12
N LYS A 31 9.24 -8.23 -8.31
CA LYS A 31 10.52 -7.79 -8.86
C LYS A 31 11.71 -8.25 -8.00
N ASN A 32 11.58 -8.18 -6.68
CA ASN A 32 12.64 -8.54 -5.75
C ASN A 32 12.68 -10.05 -5.43
N LYS A 33 11.83 -10.87 -6.07
CA LYS A 33 11.65 -12.31 -5.77
C LYS A 33 11.49 -12.55 -4.26
N SER A 34 10.65 -11.73 -3.64
CA SER A 34 10.45 -11.77 -2.19
C SER A 34 9.86 -13.12 -1.76
N GLY A 35 10.22 -13.58 -0.55
CA GLY A 35 9.67 -14.80 0.04
C GLY A 35 8.19 -14.69 0.35
N LEU A 36 7.62 -15.69 1.04
CA LEU A 36 6.17 -15.76 1.28
C LEU A 36 5.67 -14.77 2.35
N LEU A 37 6.54 -14.39 3.30
CA LEU A 37 6.21 -13.53 4.44
C LEU A 37 5.70 -12.12 4.06
N PRO A 38 6.31 -11.39 3.12
CA PRO A 38 5.82 -10.07 2.70
C PRO A 38 4.45 -10.11 2.01
N TYR A 39 4.11 -11.21 1.33
CA TYR A 39 2.77 -11.38 0.77
C TYR A 39 1.72 -11.59 1.86
N LEU A 40 2.06 -12.32 2.93
CA LEU A 40 1.18 -12.45 4.11
C LEU A 40 0.95 -11.10 4.79
N ILE A 41 1.99 -10.28 4.93
CA ILE A 41 1.88 -8.92 5.49
C ILE A 41 0.94 -8.06 4.63
N LEU A 42 1.02 -8.19 3.31
CA LEU A 42 0.18 -7.48 2.35
C LEU A 42 -1.30 -7.88 2.43
N LEU A 43 -1.60 -9.10 2.88
CA LEU A 43 -2.96 -9.61 3.06
C LEU A 43 -3.55 -9.24 4.44
N VAL A 44 -2.73 -9.25 5.49
CA VAL A 44 -3.17 -8.97 6.88
C VAL A 44 -3.23 -7.46 7.18
N PHE A 45 -2.34 -6.66 6.58
CA PHE A 45 -2.23 -5.23 6.85
C PHE A 45 -2.44 -4.39 5.58
N PRO A 46 -3.68 -4.01 5.24
CA PRO A 46 -3.99 -3.44 3.93
C PRO A 46 -3.42 -2.05 3.66
N VAL A 47 -3.04 -1.30 4.69
CA VAL A 47 -2.43 0.02 4.51
C VAL A 47 -0.96 -0.01 4.95
N ILE A 48 -0.72 -0.50 6.17
CA ILE A 48 0.62 -0.50 6.78
C ILE A 48 1.57 -1.47 6.05
N GLY A 49 1.07 -2.63 5.59
CA GLY A 49 1.88 -3.63 4.89
C GLY A 49 2.43 -3.13 3.56
N PRO A 50 1.57 -2.69 2.61
CA PRO A 50 2.02 -2.10 1.35
C PRO A 50 2.93 -0.89 1.55
N LEU A 51 2.61 0.02 2.49
CA LEU A 51 3.47 1.17 2.81
C LEU A 51 4.87 0.72 3.25
N GLY A 52 4.96 -0.24 4.18
CA GLY A 52 6.24 -0.75 4.67
C GLY A 52 7.08 -1.40 3.57
N ILE A 53 6.44 -2.12 2.64
CA ILE A 53 7.12 -2.75 1.49
C ILE A 53 7.65 -1.69 0.53
N VAL A 54 6.83 -0.71 0.16
CA VAL A 54 7.23 0.38 -0.75
C VAL A 54 8.36 1.21 -0.13
N MET A 55 8.19 1.62 1.12
CA MET A 55 9.16 2.45 1.85
C MET A 55 10.48 1.71 2.07
N GLY A 56 10.43 0.46 2.52
CA GLY A 56 11.62 -0.36 2.74
C GLY A 56 12.41 -0.62 1.46
N ASN A 57 11.73 -0.79 0.32
CA ASN A 57 12.37 -0.90 -0.99
C ASN A 57 13.02 0.41 -1.44
N TYR A 58 12.39 1.55 -1.18
CA TYR A 58 13.00 2.87 -1.42
C TYR A 58 14.25 3.08 -0.57
N THR A 59 14.20 2.78 0.73
CA THR A 59 15.35 2.90 1.63
C THR A 59 16.50 1.98 1.21
N LYS A 60 16.22 0.75 0.76
CA LYS A 60 17.24 -0.18 0.24
C LYS A 60 17.93 0.30 -1.04
N LYS A 61 17.26 1.13 -1.85
CA LYS A 61 17.84 1.69 -3.08
C LYS A 61 18.69 2.94 -2.85
N ILE A 62 18.52 3.61 -1.72
CA ILE A 62 19.23 4.85 -1.38
C ILE A 62 20.56 4.55 -0.66
N LYS A 63 20.67 3.38 -0.02
CA LYS A 63 21.95 2.82 0.44
C LYS A 63 22.65 2.07 -0.69
#